data_AF-F2UCB2-F1
#
_entry.id   AF-F2UCB2-F1
#
_cell.length_a   1.000
_cell.length_b   1.000
_cell.length_c   1.000
_cell.angle_alpha   90.00
_cell.angle_beta   90.00
_cell.angle_gamma   90.00
#
_symmetry.space_group_name_H-M   'P 1'
#
loop_
_entity.id
_entity.type
_entity.pdbx_description
1 polymer ?
#
loop_
_entity_poly.entity_id
_entity_poly.type
_entity_poly.pdbx_seq_one_letter_code
_entity_poly.pdbx_strand_id
1 'polypeptide(L)'
;MVWSWWLVAAVVAAGVCLRALVGLGGHSGFGNPPMHGDFEAQRHWMEITYHTPVKEWYFNTTNNDLQYWGLDYPPLTAYHSWVCGWLAHNVLNPTWVALHASRGAESGEVRLFMRSMALLADVLVFLPAAVAYAKVAFVQRQSEQKRRSAGLAVATATAAGDAMGVLAALVFNPCFVLIDHGHFQFNAISLGLALWAVVCVRTGRHLLGSALFVLSICYKQMSLYYAPVFFFNLLGSSFQAQGRQGWLTWFFSSCCRVALIGFVVVASFAICFLPFIFDWTQFSQVLHRMFPLARGLFEDKVANAWCIADVVLKFRRNFDNTTLARCSLVATVTAFLPSCVHTCFRPTQRNFSLALVNCSLSFFLFSFQVHEKSILLAALPIALVAHRFPAVATAFMATATITLFPLLHKDGQSLQFVSCLGVALSIHALAFFHRLSAIKIAAVLVSVVVGAGLCVVYVVVPPPARLPDLWSLAIAAYGFVHFALALLYFTAAQLFGHEDGGGGGGGDDGSVGAQVTKKQKKKGGKHAKIKAQ
;
A
#
# COMPACT_ATOMS: atom_id res chain seq x y z
N MET A 1 -9.28 -26.25 -10.17
CA MET A 1 -9.27 -25.86 -8.74
C MET A 1 -10.56 -25.10 -8.44
N VAL A 2 -11.33 -25.47 -7.41
CA VAL A 2 -12.49 -24.67 -6.95
C VAL A 2 -12.02 -23.84 -5.75
N TRP A 3 -12.69 -22.72 -5.43
CA TRP A 3 -12.39 -21.94 -4.23
C TRP A 3 -12.41 -22.86 -2.99
N SER A 4 -11.27 -22.95 -2.32
CA SER A 4 -11.06 -23.87 -1.20
C SER A 4 -10.69 -23.11 0.07
N TRP A 5 -11.53 -23.25 1.11
CA TRP A 5 -11.25 -22.64 2.41
C TRP A 5 -10.10 -23.32 3.16
N TRP A 6 -9.87 -24.63 2.94
CA TRP A 6 -8.72 -25.32 3.53
C TRP A 6 -7.40 -24.75 2.98
N LEU A 7 -7.34 -24.45 1.69
CA LEU A 7 -6.15 -23.87 1.06
C LEU A 7 -5.93 -22.44 1.51
N VAL A 8 -7.01 -21.64 1.61
CA VAL A 8 -6.95 -20.29 2.18
C VAL A 8 -6.41 -20.31 3.60
N ALA A 9 -6.92 -21.21 4.45
CA ALA A 9 -6.45 -21.35 5.83
C ALA A 9 -4.98 -21.76 5.89
N ALA A 10 -4.53 -22.70 5.03
CA ALA A 10 -3.13 -23.11 4.97
C ALA A 10 -2.20 -21.96 4.55
N VAL A 11 -2.58 -21.18 3.53
CA VAL A 11 -1.83 -19.99 3.08
C VAL A 11 -1.72 -18.94 4.19
N VAL A 12 -2.83 -18.64 4.87
CA VAL A 12 -2.84 -17.68 5.97
C VAL A 12 -2.02 -18.17 7.16
N ALA A 13 -2.16 -19.43 7.56
CA ALA A 13 -1.41 -20.03 8.67
C ALA A 13 0.10 -20.03 8.39
N ALA A 14 0.51 -20.41 7.18
CA ALA A 14 1.92 -20.33 6.76
C ALA A 14 2.43 -18.89 6.73
N GLY A 15 1.60 -17.92 6.32
CA GLY A 15 1.92 -16.49 6.36
C GLY A 15 2.10 -15.94 7.78
N VAL A 16 1.27 -16.36 8.73
CA VAL A 16 1.39 -16.02 10.16
C VAL A 16 2.66 -16.63 10.74
N CYS A 17 2.94 -17.90 10.41
CA CYS A 17 4.16 -18.58 10.83
C CYS A 17 5.41 -17.84 10.32
N LEU A 18 5.45 -17.45 9.04
CA LEU A 18 6.58 -16.70 8.48
C LEU A 18 6.82 -15.37 9.21
N ARG A 19 5.75 -14.62 9.53
CA ARG A 19 5.84 -13.37 10.30
C ARG A 19 6.43 -13.59 11.69
N ALA A 20 5.97 -14.63 12.39
CA ALA A 20 6.49 -15.01 13.70
C ALA A 20 7.97 -15.38 13.65
N LEU A 21 8.38 -16.18 12.64
CA LEU A 21 9.78 -16.57 12.44
C LEU A 21 10.70 -15.38 12.13
N VAL A 22 10.25 -14.44 11.30
CA VAL A 22 10.98 -13.20 11.01
C VAL A 22 11.16 -12.35 12.28
N GLY A 23 10.15 -12.34 13.14
CA GLY A 23 10.15 -11.66 14.44
C GLY A 23 11.22 -12.12 15.42
N LEU A 24 11.82 -13.30 15.21
CA LEU A 24 12.92 -13.83 16.02
C LEU A 24 14.27 -13.14 15.75
N GLY A 25 14.38 -12.37 14.67
CA GLY A 25 15.59 -11.62 14.33
C GLY A 25 15.75 -10.29 15.05
N GLY A 26 16.76 -9.53 14.63
CA GLY A 26 17.01 -8.16 15.11
C GLY A 26 15.89 -7.18 14.79
N HIS A 27 16.00 -5.94 15.26
CA HIS A 27 15.04 -4.87 14.94
C HIS A 27 15.76 -3.53 14.83
N SER A 28 15.05 -2.54 14.31
CA SER A 28 15.54 -1.17 14.13
C SER A 28 16.11 -0.61 15.43
N GLY A 29 17.42 -0.36 15.43
CA GLY A 29 18.15 0.29 16.52
C GLY A 29 18.48 -0.59 17.73
N PHE A 30 18.42 -1.92 17.60
CA PHE A 30 18.78 -2.85 18.69
C PHE A 30 20.20 -2.62 19.20
N GLY A 31 20.35 -2.39 20.51
CA GLY A 31 21.64 -2.18 21.16
C GLY A 31 22.37 -0.90 20.72
N ASN A 32 21.64 0.11 20.25
CA ASN A 32 22.21 1.35 19.71
C ASN A 32 21.77 2.62 20.47
N PRO A 33 22.20 2.79 21.75
CA PRO A 33 21.91 4.00 22.52
C PRO A 33 22.60 5.26 21.91
N PRO A 34 22.12 6.47 22.21
CA PRO A 34 21.06 6.80 23.16
C PRO A 34 19.65 6.77 22.55
N MET A 35 19.52 6.81 21.22
CA MET A 35 18.22 6.96 20.54
C MET A 35 17.59 5.63 20.12
N HIS A 36 18.33 4.54 19.95
CA HIS A 36 17.80 3.30 19.37
C HIS A 36 17.16 3.56 17.99
N GLY A 37 16.01 2.94 17.67
CA GLY A 37 15.36 3.00 16.35
C GLY A 37 13.85 2.94 16.41
N ASP A 38 13.21 2.56 15.29
CA ASP A 38 11.74 2.57 15.14
C ASP A 38 11.03 1.70 16.20
N PHE A 39 11.68 0.64 16.71
CA PHE A 39 11.15 -0.18 17.81
C PHE A 39 10.93 0.64 19.08
N GLU A 40 11.95 1.40 19.49
CA GLU A 40 11.90 2.27 20.66
C GLU A 40 10.92 3.43 20.43
N ALA A 41 10.83 3.96 19.21
CA ALA A 41 9.84 4.99 18.88
C ALA A 41 8.41 4.51 19.20
N GLN A 42 8.05 3.31 18.73
CA GLN A 42 6.72 2.75 19.01
C GLN A 42 6.51 2.45 20.50
N ARG A 43 7.52 1.91 21.19
CA ARG A 43 7.45 1.65 22.64
C ARG A 43 7.25 2.94 23.42
N HIS A 44 8.01 3.98 23.08
CA HIS A 44 7.93 5.29 23.71
C HIS A 44 6.56 5.95 23.46
N TRP A 45 5.97 5.78 22.28
CA TRP A 45 4.59 6.25 22.04
C TRP A 45 3.58 5.57 22.97
N MET A 46 3.75 4.27 23.28
CA MET A 46 2.89 3.58 24.26
C MET A 46 3.07 4.16 25.67
N GLU A 47 4.31 4.42 26.08
CA GLU A 47 4.64 5.08 27.36
C GLU A 47 3.99 6.46 27.47
N ILE A 48 4.22 7.34 26.50
CA ILE A 48 3.72 8.73 26.52
C ILE A 48 2.20 8.77 26.45
N THR A 49 1.59 8.04 25.51
CA THR A 49 0.13 8.11 25.33
C THR A 49 -0.62 7.55 26.54
N TYR A 50 -0.06 6.56 27.23
CA TYR A 50 -0.65 5.99 28.43
C TYR A 50 -0.50 6.90 29.67
N HIS A 51 0.67 7.51 29.86
CA HIS A 51 0.98 8.26 31.09
C HIS A 51 0.68 9.76 31.04
N THR A 52 0.51 10.36 29.85
CA THR A 52 0.30 11.80 29.71
C THR A 52 -1.11 12.16 29.23
N PRO A 53 -1.65 13.32 29.64
CA PRO A 53 -2.91 13.83 29.11
C PRO A 53 -2.88 13.97 27.58
N VAL A 54 -4.02 13.72 26.90
CA VAL A 54 -4.14 13.76 25.42
C VAL A 54 -3.60 15.06 24.81
N LYS A 55 -3.79 16.20 25.50
CA LYS A 55 -3.30 17.53 25.08
C LYS A 55 -1.77 17.66 25.04
N GLU A 56 -1.03 16.73 25.63
CA GLU A 56 0.44 16.75 25.73
C GLU A 56 1.11 15.83 24.70
N TRP A 57 0.36 14.93 24.05
CA TRP A 57 0.92 13.88 23.17
C TRP A 57 1.78 14.40 22.01
N TYR A 58 1.48 15.60 21.51
CA TYR A 58 2.18 16.23 20.38
C TYR A 58 2.98 17.48 20.77
N PHE A 59 3.11 17.76 22.06
CA PHE A 59 3.79 18.94 22.58
C PHE A 59 5.02 18.56 23.38
N ASN A 60 6.03 19.43 23.35
CA ASN A 60 7.20 19.27 24.21
C ASN A 60 6.81 19.67 25.64
N THR A 61 6.90 18.75 26.57
CA THR A 61 6.57 18.97 27.99
C THR A 61 7.65 18.35 28.88
N THR A 62 7.53 18.52 30.20
CA THR A 62 8.42 17.85 31.16
C THR A 62 8.37 16.32 31.04
N ASN A 63 7.23 15.77 30.60
CA ASN A 63 7.00 14.33 30.49
C ASN A 63 7.09 13.80 29.06
N ASN A 64 7.06 14.66 28.05
CA ASN A 64 7.13 14.29 26.63
C ASN A 64 8.22 15.11 25.92
N ASP A 65 9.35 14.48 25.63
CA ASP A 65 10.45 15.10 24.89
C ASP A 65 10.29 14.83 23.40
N LEU A 66 9.93 15.86 22.63
CA LEU A 66 9.71 15.70 21.20
C LEU A 66 11.00 15.43 20.40
N GLN A 67 12.17 15.61 21.00
CA GLN A 67 13.45 15.20 20.41
C GLN A 67 13.75 13.71 20.62
N TYR A 68 13.15 13.09 21.64
CA TYR A 68 13.23 11.65 21.88
C TYR A 68 11.98 10.95 21.33
N TRP A 69 11.97 10.68 20.02
CA TRP A 69 10.88 9.99 19.34
C TRP A 69 9.48 10.59 19.57
N GLY A 70 9.35 11.91 19.44
CA GLY A 70 8.04 12.56 19.49
C GLY A 70 7.06 12.00 18.46
N LEU A 71 5.77 12.06 18.77
CA LEU A 71 4.72 11.46 17.97
C LEU A 71 4.52 12.22 16.64
N ASP A 72 4.67 11.51 15.52
CA ASP A 72 4.67 12.06 14.15
C ASP A 72 3.53 11.53 13.27
N TYR A 73 2.72 10.61 13.82
CA TYR A 73 1.61 9.98 13.12
C TYR A 73 0.27 10.60 13.53
N PRO A 74 -0.79 10.46 12.72
CA PRO A 74 -2.09 11.02 13.06
C PRO A 74 -2.73 10.34 14.29
N PRO A 75 -3.79 10.95 14.85
CA PRO A 75 -4.37 10.54 16.13
C PRO A 75 -4.74 9.06 16.27
N LEU A 76 -5.13 8.36 15.19
CA LEU A 76 -5.50 6.95 15.29
C LEU A 76 -4.32 6.06 15.69
N THR A 77 -3.08 6.41 15.32
CA THR A 77 -1.89 5.73 15.86
C THR A 77 -1.69 6.03 17.33
N ALA A 78 -1.94 7.26 17.78
CA ALA A 78 -1.80 7.60 19.19
C ALA A 78 -2.81 6.81 20.05
N TYR A 79 -4.07 6.68 19.60
CA TYR A 79 -5.05 5.82 20.28
C TYR A 79 -4.67 4.35 20.27
N HIS A 80 -4.12 3.85 19.16
CA HIS A 80 -3.63 2.48 19.11
C HIS A 80 -2.46 2.25 20.09
N SER A 81 -1.51 3.20 20.16
CA SER A 81 -0.39 3.18 21.09
C SER A 81 -0.88 3.25 22.53
N TRP A 82 -1.92 4.04 22.81
CA TRP A 82 -2.56 4.12 24.12
C TRP A 82 -3.16 2.78 24.55
N VAL A 83 -3.88 2.09 23.66
CA VAL A 83 -4.42 0.74 23.94
C VAL A 83 -3.30 -0.25 24.21
N CYS A 84 -2.22 -0.22 23.42
CA CYS A 84 -1.06 -1.09 23.63
C CYS A 84 -0.36 -0.79 24.97
N GLY A 85 -0.19 0.48 25.32
CA GLY A 85 0.37 0.92 26.60
C GLY A 85 -0.51 0.51 27.78
N TRP A 86 -1.83 0.61 27.65
CA TRP A 86 -2.78 0.14 28.64
C TRP A 86 -2.67 -1.38 28.87
N LEU A 87 -2.56 -2.17 27.80
CA LEU A 87 -2.35 -3.62 27.89
C LEU A 87 -1.01 -3.96 28.56
N ALA A 88 0.07 -3.31 28.13
CA ALA A 88 1.40 -3.50 28.72
C ALA A 88 1.36 -3.21 30.22
N HIS A 89 0.80 -2.07 30.63
CA HIS A 89 0.82 -1.61 32.00
C HIS A 89 -0.11 -2.38 32.94
N ASN A 90 -1.38 -2.57 32.54
CA ASN A 90 -2.41 -3.08 33.45
C ASN A 90 -2.57 -4.60 33.41
N VAL A 91 -2.17 -5.25 32.31
CA VAL A 91 -2.41 -6.69 32.12
C VAL A 91 -1.12 -7.49 32.25
N LEU A 92 0.02 -6.93 31.82
CA LEU A 92 1.27 -7.68 31.71
C LEU A 92 2.33 -7.20 32.72
N ASN A 93 3.08 -6.16 32.38
CA ASN A 93 4.16 -5.67 33.22
C ASN A 93 4.30 -4.13 33.09
N PRO A 94 4.03 -3.37 34.16
CA PRO A 94 4.07 -1.91 34.14
C PRO A 94 5.46 -1.34 33.87
N THR A 95 6.53 -2.10 34.11
CA THR A 95 7.90 -1.62 33.89
C THR A 95 8.24 -1.43 32.41
N TRP A 96 7.52 -2.06 31.48
CA TRP A 96 7.80 -1.99 30.04
C TRP A 96 7.47 -0.63 29.42
N VAL A 97 6.54 0.10 30.04
CA VAL A 97 6.08 1.42 29.60
C VAL A 97 6.13 2.45 30.74
N ALA A 98 6.92 2.18 31.79
CA ALA A 98 7.08 3.09 32.92
C ALA A 98 7.67 4.43 32.47
N LEU A 99 6.98 5.52 32.76
CA LEU A 99 7.38 6.87 32.38
C LEU A 99 8.82 7.18 32.83
N HIS A 100 9.65 7.62 31.89
CA HIS A 100 11.09 7.92 32.03
C HIS A 100 12.00 6.72 32.28
N ALA A 101 11.57 5.76 33.09
CA ALA A 101 12.39 4.60 33.49
C ALA A 101 12.51 3.52 32.40
N SER A 102 11.55 3.46 31.47
CA SER A 102 11.50 2.41 30.44
C SER A 102 12.15 2.80 29.10
N ARG A 103 12.76 4.00 29.02
CA ARG A 103 13.47 4.44 27.80
C ARG A 103 14.60 3.48 27.43
N GLY A 104 14.57 2.98 26.20
CA GLY A 104 15.54 2.02 25.68
C GLY A 104 15.34 0.59 26.21
N ALA A 105 14.15 0.23 26.69
CA ALA A 105 13.88 -1.12 27.19
C ALA A 105 13.89 -2.17 26.06
N GLU A 106 14.88 -3.08 26.09
CA GLU A 106 15.10 -4.11 25.06
C GLU A 106 15.01 -5.56 25.58
N SER A 107 14.37 -5.78 26.74
CA SER A 107 14.25 -7.11 27.34
C SER A 107 13.56 -8.10 26.37
N GLY A 108 13.85 -9.40 26.54
CA GLY A 108 13.21 -10.44 25.72
C GLY A 108 11.69 -10.40 25.77
N GLU A 109 11.13 -10.05 26.93
CA GLU A 109 9.68 -9.95 27.14
C GLU A 109 9.06 -8.74 26.43
N VAL A 110 9.70 -7.56 26.49
CA VAL A 110 9.26 -6.36 25.75
C VAL A 110 9.27 -6.64 24.26
N ARG A 111 10.32 -7.30 23.75
CA ARG A 111 10.39 -7.71 22.34
C ARG A 111 9.27 -8.67 21.98
N LEU A 112 9.01 -9.69 22.79
CA LEU A 112 7.92 -10.63 22.56
C LEU A 112 6.56 -9.93 22.53
N PHE A 113 6.28 -9.03 23.49
CA PHE A 113 5.06 -8.24 23.54
C PHE A 113 4.88 -7.40 22.26
N MET A 114 5.90 -6.61 21.91
CA MET A 114 5.88 -5.73 20.75
C MET A 114 5.65 -6.52 19.45
N ARG A 115 6.38 -7.63 19.25
CA ARG A 115 6.22 -8.52 18.08
C ARG A 115 4.81 -9.14 18.03
N SER A 116 4.25 -9.48 19.19
CA SER A 116 2.89 -10.04 19.30
C SER A 116 1.83 -9.01 18.91
N MET A 117 2.00 -7.74 19.31
CA MET A 117 1.12 -6.65 18.90
C MET A 117 1.16 -6.41 17.38
N ALA A 118 2.35 -6.44 16.77
CA ALA A 118 2.48 -6.33 15.32
C ALA A 118 1.80 -7.52 14.60
N LEU A 119 1.98 -8.74 15.11
CA LEU A 119 1.31 -9.93 14.55
C LEU A 119 -0.21 -9.87 14.70
N LEU A 120 -0.71 -9.39 15.84
CA LEU A 120 -2.13 -9.22 16.08
C LEU A 120 -2.75 -8.20 15.12
N ALA A 121 -2.04 -7.10 14.83
CA ALA A 121 -2.47 -6.12 13.84
C ALA A 121 -2.66 -6.75 12.43
N ASP A 122 -1.74 -7.63 12.00
CA ASP A 122 -1.89 -8.38 10.75
C ASP A 122 -3.11 -9.31 10.77
N VAL A 123 -3.25 -10.10 11.83
CA VAL A 123 -4.31 -11.12 11.97
C VAL A 123 -5.70 -10.47 12.04
N LEU A 124 -5.83 -9.32 12.69
CA LEU A 124 -7.10 -8.63 12.86
C LEU A 124 -7.47 -7.74 11.67
N VAL A 125 -6.49 -7.17 10.97
CA VAL A 125 -6.75 -6.14 9.95
C VAL A 125 -6.32 -6.57 8.55
N PHE A 126 -5.02 -6.82 8.35
CA PHE A 126 -4.45 -7.01 7.00
C PHE A 126 -4.81 -8.36 6.37
N LEU A 127 -4.61 -9.47 7.08
CA LEU A 127 -4.85 -10.82 6.56
C LEU A 127 -6.33 -11.05 6.22
N PRO A 128 -7.31 -10.62 7.06
CA PRO A 128 -8.72 -10.67 6.68
C PRO A 128 -9.03 -9.84 5.43
N ALA A 129 -8.43 -8.65 5.27
CA ALA A 129 -8.58 -7.82 4.09
C ALA A 129 -8.05 -8.52 2.83
N ALA A 130 -6.90 -9.19 2.92
CA ALA A 130 -6.30 -9.96 1.83
C ALA A 130 -7.18 -11.14 1.41
N VAL A 131 -7.74 -11.89 2.37
CA VAL A 131 -8.68 -12.99 2.10
C VAL A 131 -9.97 -12.46 1.45
N ALA A 132 -10.52 -11.36 1.97
CA ALA A 132 -11.72 -10.73 1.41
C ALA A 132 -11.47 -10.25 -0.02
N TYR A 133 -10.33 -9.61 -0.29
CA TYR A 133 -9.93 -9.19 -1.63
C TYR A 133 -9.81 -10.39 -2.58
N ALA A 134 -9.12 -11.45 -2.19
CA ALA A 134 -8.98 -12.66 -2.99
C ALA A 134 -10.34 -13.28 -3.31
N LYS A 135 -11.28 -13.30 -2.35
CA LYS A 135 -12.64 -13.80 -2.58
C LYS A 135 -13.41 -12.96 -3.58
N VAL A 136 -13.34 -11.63 -3.47
CA VAL A 136 -13.97 -10.70 -4.43
C VAL A 136 -13.35 -10.87 -5.82
N ALA A 137 -12.02 -10.97 -5.89
CA ALA A 137 -11.30 -11.18 -7.14
C ALA A 137 -11.73 -12.51 -7.81
N PHE A 138 -11.86 -13.59 -7.06
CA PHE A 138 -12.36 -14.89 -7.55
C PHE A 138 -13.74 -14.76 -8.22
N VAL A 139 -14.72 -14.19 -7.50
CA VAL A 139 -16.10 -14.06 -8.01
C VAL A 139 -16.13 -13.19 -9.28
N GLN A 140 -15.41 -12.07 -9.28
CA GLN A 140 -15.35 -11.16 -10.42
C GLN A 140 -14.71 -11.84 -11.64
N ARG A 141 -13.57 -12.51 -11.47
CA ARG A 141 -12.88 -13.23 -12.54
C ARG A 141 -13.68 -14.38 -13.11
N GLN A 142 -14.37 -15.15 -12.26
CA GLN A 142 -15.24 -16.24 -12.71
C GLN A 142 -16.35 -15.70 -13.63
N SER A 143 -16.93 -14.54 -13.26
CA SER A 143 -17.96 -13.88 -14.08
C SER A 143 -17.41 -13.35 -15.41
N GLU A 144 -16.19 -12.79 -15.42
CA GLU A 144 -15.50 -12.28 -16.60
C GLU A 144 -15.19 -13.43 -17.58
N GLN A 145 -14.64 -14.54 -17.08
CA GLN A 145 -14.29 -15.71 -17.89
C GLN A 145 -15.53 -16.41 -18.47
N LYS A 146 -16.61 -16.51 -17.68
CA LYS A 146 -17.89 -17.04 -18.16
C LYS A 146 -18.46 -16.22 -19.32
N ARG A 147 -18.27 -14.89 -19.32
CA ARG A 147 -18.69 -14.01 -20.42
C ARG A 147 -17.83 -14.17 -21.67
N ARG A 148 -16.55 -14.52 -21.52
CA ARG A 148 -15.61 -14.80 -22.62
C ARG A 148 -15.74 -16.22 -23.19
N SER A 149 -16.87 -16.89 -22.97
CA SER A 149 -17.18 -18.23 -23.49
C SER A 149 -16.25 -19.37 -23.02
N ALA A 150 -15.50 -19.18 -21.93
CA ALA A 150 -14.82 -20.29 -21.27
C ALA A 150 -15.87 -21.20 -20.59
N GLY A 151 -15.76 -22.52 -20.77
CA GLY A 151 -16.62 -23.48 -20.06
C GLY A 151 -16.57 -23.24 -18.54
N LEU A 152 -17.69 -23.45 -17.83
CA LEU A 152 -17.83 -23.11 -16.40
C LEU A 152 -16.70 -23.69 -15.53
N ALA A 153 -16.29 -24.93 -15.81
CA ALA A 153 -15.21 -25.60 -15.09
C ALA A 153 -13.86 -24.88 -15.27
N VAL A 154 -13.52 -24.51 -16.51
CA VAL A 154 -12.29 -23.77 -16.86
C VAL A 154 -12.30 -22.38 -16.23
N ALA A 155 -13.41 -21.64 -16.39
CA ALA A 155 -13.58 -20.32 -15.79
C ALA A 155 -13.38 -20.33 -14.27
N THR A 156 -13.92 -21.34 -13.60
CA THR A 156 -13.79 -21.53 -12.15
C THR A 156 -12.37 -21.88 -11.74
N ALA A 157 -11.73 -22.79 -12.48
CA ALA A 157 -10.35 -23.21 -12.23
C ALA A 157 -9.35 -22.06 -12.35
N THR A 158 -9.42 -21.31 -13.45
CA THR A 158 -8.54 -20.16 -13.69
C THR A 158 -8.77 -19.07 -12.64
N ALA A 159 -10.03 -18.72 -12.36
CA ALA A 159 -10.35 -17.72 -11.35
C ALA A 159 -9.87 -18.10 -9.94
N ALA A 160 -9.95 -19.38 -9.57
CA ALA A 160 -9.47 -19.87 -8.29
C ALA A 160 -7.94 -19.78 -8.18
N GLY A 161 -7.22 -20.25 -9.20
CA GLY A 161 -5.75 -20.17 -9.23
C GLY A 161 -5.26 -18.72 -9.19
N ASP A 162 -5.92 -17.83 -9.92
CA ASP A 162 -5.64 -16.40 -9.91
C ASP A 162 -5.82 -15.75 -8.54
N ALA A 163 -6.97 -16.00 -7.90
CA ALA A 163 -7.26 -15.43 -6.60
C ALA A 163 -6.31 -15.98 -5.53
N MET A 164 -5.94 -17.26 -5.60
CA MET A 164 -4.96 -17.87 -4.69
C MET A 164 -3.55 -17.32 -4.92
N GLY A 165 -3.15 -17.10 -6.17
CA GLY A 165 -1.89 -16.46 -6.50
C GLY A 165 -1.80 -15.04 -5.93
N VAL A 166 -2.87 -14.24 -6.03
CA VAL A 166 -2.91 -12.90 -5.44
C VAL A 166 -2.91 -12.95 -3.91
N LEU A 167 -3.67 -13.86 -3.31
CA LEU A 167 -3.65 -14.03 -1.85
C LEU A 167 -2.24 -14.36 -1.37
N ALA A 168 -1.57 -15.31 -2.00
CA ALA A 168 -0.20 -15.69 -1.66
C ALA A 168 0.77 -14.52 -1.89
N ALA A 169 0.66 -13.78 -2.99
CA ALA A 169 1.49 -12.60 -3.25
C ALA A 169 1.30 -11.47 -2.22
N LEU A 170 0.11 -11.32 -1.64
CA LEU A 170 -0.14 -10.37 -0.54
C LEU A 170 0.41 -10.88 0.81
N VAL A 171 0.10 -12.14 1.14
CA VAL A 171 0.44 -12.74 2.44
C VAL A 171 1.95 -12.92 2.59
N PHE A 172 2.64 -13.33 1.53
CA PHE A 172 4.08 -13.57 1.51
C PHE A 172 4.87 -12.43 0.89
N ASN A 173 4.29 -11.22 0.81
CA ASN A 173 5.01 -10.07 0.31
C ASN A 173 6.17 -9.72 1.27
N PRO A 174 7.43 -9.85 0.84
CA PRO A 174 8.59 -9.65 1.70
C PRO A 174 8.69 -8.20 2.22
N CYS A 175 8.24 -7.20 1.45
CA CYS A 175 8.27 -5.81 1.89
C CYS A 175 7.39 -5.59 3.12
N PHE A 176 6.21 -6.23 3.17
CA PHE A 176 5.31 -6.13 4.33
C PHE A 176 5.87 -6.90 5.52
N VAL A 177 6.30 -8.14 5.28
CA VAL A 177 6.76 -9.03 6.35
C VAL A 177 8.04 -8.50 7.02
N LEU A 178 9.03 -8.08 6.23
CA LEU A 178 10.33 -7.65 6.74
C LEU A 178 10.27 -6.29 7.44
N ILE A 179 9.43 -5.36 6.97
CA ILE A 179 9.32 -4.05 7.61
C ILE A 179 8.50 -4.14 8.90
N ASP A 180 7.38 -4.85 8.92
CA ASP A 180 6.53 -4.89 10.12
C ASP A 180 7.07 -5.84 11.19
N HIS A 181 7.52 -7.04 10.79
CA HIS A 181 7.97 -8.06 11.75
C HIS A 181 9.49 -8.18 11.86
N GLY A 182 10.24 -7.54 10.97
CA GLY A 182 11.70 -7.48 11.04
C GLY A 182 12.17 -6.15 11.61
N HIS A 183 12.15 -5.09 10.80
CA HIS A 183 12.51 -3.73 11.16
C HIS A 183 11.69 -3.18 12.34
N PHE A 184 10.43 -3.59 12.43
CA PHE A 184 9.41 -3.21 13.43
C PHE A 184 8.67 -1.91 13.10
N GLN A 185 7.51 -2.05 12.45
CA GLN A 185 6.55 -0.98 12.23
C GLN A 185 5.12 -1.53 12.20
N PHE A 186 4.13 -0.68 12.43
CA PHE A 186 2.71 -1.03 12.31
C PHE A 186 2.13 -0.58 10.97
N ASN A 187 2.63 -1.08 9.82
CA ASN A 187 2.05 -0.72 8.53
C ASN A 187 0.77 -1.53 8.21
N ALA A 188 0.65 -2.75 8.76
CA ALA A 188 -0.46 -3.67 8.54
C ALA A 188 -1.85 -3.05 8.81
N ILE A 189 -1.97 -2.19 9.82
CA ILE A 189 -3.24 -1.53 10.13
C ILE A 189 -3.62 -0.56 9.00
N SER A 190 -2.73 0.36 8.64
CA SER A 190 -3.02 1.34 7.59
C SER A 190 -3.21 0.68 6.22
N LEU A 191 -2.31 -0.24 5.83
CA LEU A 191 -2.41 -0.95 4.55
C LEU A 191 -3.62 -1.89 4.51
N GLY A 192 -3.96 -2.55 5.62
CA GLY A 192 -5.13 -3.42 5.73
C GLY A 192 -6.44 -2.63 5.65
N LEU A 193 -6.52 -1.47 6.29
CA LEU A 193 -7.66 -0.54 6.16
C LEU A 193 -7.80 -0.02 4.72
N ALA A 194 -6.69 0.33 4.07
CA ALA A 194 -6.70 0.72 2.65
C ALA A 194 -7.18 -0.43 1.75
N LEU A 195 -6.74 -1.67 2.03
CA LEU A 195 -7.19 -2.84 1.28
C LEU A 195 -8.67 -3.15 1.51
N TRP A 196 -9.17 -3.02 2.75
CA TRP A 196 -10.60 -3.10 3.06
C TRP A 196 -11.41 -2.03 2.33
N ALA A 197 -10.88 -0.80 2.23
CA ALA A 197 -11.48 0.26 1.45
C ALA A 197 -11.56 -0.11 -0.04
N VAL A 198 -10.48 -0.67 -0.61
CA VAL A 198 -10.47 -1.21 -1.98
C VAL A 198 -11.56 -2.29 -2.14
N VAL A 199 -11.66 -3.25 -1.21
CA VAL A 199 -12.70 -4.30 -1.24
C VAL A 199 -14.11 -3.69 -1.25
N CYS A 200 -14.36 -2.67 -0.42
CA CYS A 200 -15.64 -1.99 -0.35
C CYS A 200 -15.97 -1.25 -1.66
N VAL A 201 -15.01 -0.53 -2.25
CA VAL A 201 -15.19 0.13 -3.55
C VAL A 201 -15.46 -0.90 -4.66
N ARG A 202 -14.72 -2.03 -4.69
CA ARG A 202 -14.92 -3.11 -5.67
C ARG A 202 -16.29 -3.79 -5.56
N THR A 203 -16.93 -3.73 -4.39
CA THR A 203 -18.23 -4.34 -4.11
C THR A 203 -19.38 -3.31 -4.10
N GLY A 204 -19.12 -2.05 -4.44
CA GLY A 204 -20.12 -0.98 -4.51
C GLY A 204 -20.49 -0.36 -3.16
N ARG A 205 -19.81 -0.72 -2.07
CA ARG A 205 -20.02 -0.18 -0.71
C ARG A 205 -19.22 1.11 -0.51
N HIS A 206 -19.50 2.14 -1.31
CA HIS A 206 -18.68 3.35 -1.40
C HIS A 206 -18.56 4.13 -0.09
N LEU A 207 -19.63 4.21 0.71
CA LEU A 207 -19.63 4.94 1.99
C LEU A 207 -18.68 4.29 3.00
N LEU A 208 -18.85 2.98 3.23
CA LEU A 208 -17.98 2.20 4.11
C LEU A 208 -16.53 2.22 3.62
N GLY A 209 -16.32 2.09 2.30
CA GLY A 209 -14.99 2.19 1.71
C GLY A 209 -14.33 3.54 1.95
N SER A 210 -15.10 4.63 1.90
CA SER A 210 -14.60 5.98 2.18
C SER A 210 -14.24 6.16 3.65
N ALA A 211 -15.07 5.67 4.58
CA ALA A 211 -14.76 5.70 6.01
C ALA A 211 -13.49 4.90 6.35
N LEU A 212 -13.37 3.67 5.83
CA LEU A 212 -12.19 2.81 6.03
C LEU A 212 -10.92 3.44 5.44
N PHE A 213 -11.04 4.12 4.30
CA PHE A 213 -9.90 4.82 3.71
C PHE A 213 -9.47 6.03 4.54
N VAL A 214 -10.42 6.78 5.12
CA VAL A 214 -10.10 7.83 6.09
C VAL A 214 -9.40 7.25 7.32
N LEU A 215 -9.86 6.13 7.87
CA LEU A 215 -9.17 5.45 8.98
C LEU A 215 -7.73 5.05 8.59
N SER A 216 -7.51 4.58 7.35
CA SER A 216 -6.16 4.29 6.85
C SER A 216 -5.25 5.51 6.87
N ILE A 217 -5.75 6.68 6.40
CA ILE A 217 -5.02 7.95 6.41
C ILE A 217 -4.78 8.44 7.84
N CYS A 218 -5.79 8.37 8.71
CA CYS A 218 -5.70 8.77 10.11
C CYS A 218 -4.83 7.82 10.96
N TYR A 219 -4.52 6.63 10.46
CA TYR A 219 -3.49 5.77 11.04
C TYR A 219 -2.11 6.12 10.50
N LYS A 220 -1.96 6.30 9.19
CA LYS A 220 -0.67 6.70 8.60
C LYS A 220 -0.92 7.64 7.43
N GLN A 221 -0.44 8.88 7.53
CA GLN A 221 -0.67 9.92 6.53
C GLN A 221 -0.14 9.55 5.14
N MET A 222 0.83 8.63 5.07
CA MET A 222 1.39 8.16 3.81
C MET A 222 0.34 7.45 2.91
N SER A 223 -0.77 6.97 3.47
CA SER A 223 -1.90 6.44 2.67
C SER A 223 -2.58 7.50 1.78
N LEU A 224 -2.24 8.79 1.94
CA LEU A 224 -2.59 9.84 0.98
C LEU A 224 -2.13 9.55 -0.45
N TYR A 225 -1.15 8.66 -0.65
CA TYR A 225 -0.70 8.25 -1.98
C TYR A 225 -1.82 7.62 -2.82
N TYR A 226 -2.87 7.10 -2.19
CA TYR A 226 -4.05 6.55 -2.87
C TYR A 226 -5.20 7.56 -3.01
N ALA A 227 -5.15 8.70 -2.30
CA ALA A 227 -6.29 9.59 -2.14
C ALA A 227 -6.79 10.19 -3.47
N PRO A 228 -5.92 10.63 -4.41
CA PRO A 228 -6.39 11.09 -5.72
C PRO A 228 -7.19 10.00 -6.45
N VAL A 229 -6.73 8.74 -6.41
CA VAL A 229 -7.40 7.63 -7.09
C VAL A 229 -8.77 7.34 -6.49
N PHE A 230 -8.88 7.29 -5.16
CA PHE A 230 -10.16 7.13 -4.49
C PHE A 230 -11.12 8.27 -4.85
N PHE A 231 -10.66 9.51 -4.81
CA PHE A 231 -11.45 10.68 -5.18
C PHE A 231 -11.99 10.58 -6.62
N PHE A 232 -11.10 10.47 -7.61
CA PHE A 232 -11.48 10.45 -9.03
C PHE A 232 -12.33 9.22 -9.38
N ASN A 233 -12.04 8.05 -8.80
CA ASN A 233 -12.82 6.84 -9.06
C ASN A 233 -14.24 6.92 -8.46
N LEU A 234 -14.38 7.42 -7.22
CA LEU A 234 -15.68 7.57 -6.58
C LEU A 234 -16.52 8.67 -7.26
N LEU A 235 -15.88 9.76 -7.67
CA LEU A 235 -16.50 10.82 -8.47
C LEU A 235 -17.01 10.26 -9.80
N GLY A 236 -16.13 9.62 -10.57
CA GLY A 236 -16.49 8.98 -11.84
C GLY A 236 -17.63 7.96 -11.69
N SER A 237 -17.53 7.08 -10.69
CA SER A 237 -18.55 6.07 -10.40
C SER A 237 -19.90 6.66 -10.02
N SER A 238 -19.92 7.84 -9.38
CA SER A 238 -21.15 8.52 -8.97
C SER A 238 -21.90 9.08 -10.18
N PHE A 239 -21.19 9.64 -11.16
CA PHE A 239 -21.77 10.19 -12.39
C PHE A 239 -22.03 9.15 -13.48
N GLN A 240 -21.32 8.01 -13.48
CA GLN A 240 -21.56 6.93 -14.47
C GLN A 240 -22.77 6.04 -14.18
N ALA A 241 -23.37 6.14 -13.00
CA ALA A 241 -24.55 5.36 -12.65
C ALA A 241 -25.81 5.92 -13.35
N GLN A 242 -25.83 5.87 -14.67
CA GLN A 242 -26.92 6.34 -15.49
C GLN A 242 -28.06 5.30 -15.48
N GLY A 243 -29.16 5.64 -14.78
CA GLY A 243 -30.41 4.91 -14.89
C GLY A 243 -31.21 5.31 -16.13
N ARG A 244 -32.37 4.67 -16.35
CA ARG A 244 -33.40 5.07 -17.34
C ARG A 244 -34.08 6.43 -17.05
N GLN A 245 -33.48 7.24 -16.18
CA GLN A 245 -34.08 8.45 -15.64
C GLN A 245 -33.76 9.68 -16.51
N GLY A 246 -34.57 10.74 -16.39
CA GLY A 246 -34.32 12.03 -17.05
C GLY A 246 -33.02 12.69 -16.57
N TRP A 247 -32.51 13.66 -17.33
CA TRP A 247 -31.21 14.28 -17.07
C TRP A 247 -31.13 14.96 -15.69
N LEU A 248 -32.20 15.68 -15.28
CA LEU A 248 -32.27 16.37 -13.98
C LEU A 248 -32.15 15.40 -12.81
N THR A 249 -32.92 14.31 -12.82
CA THR A 249 -32.93 13.32 -11.73
C THR A 249 -31.62 12.56 -11.64
N TRP A 250 -30.99 12.25 -12.78
CA TRP A 250 -29.63 11.69 -12.80
C TRP A 250 -28.61 12.66 -12.16
N PHE A 251 -28.63 13.94 -12.55
CA PHE A 251 -27.69 14.94 -12.03
C PHE A 251 -27.84 15.13 -10.52
N PHE A 252 -29.05 15.36 -10.03
CA PHE A 252 -29.30 15.50 -8.58
C PHE A 252 -28.96 14.24 -7.79
N SER A 253 -29.27 13.04 -8.31
CA SER A 253 -28.89 11.78 -7.66
C SER A 253 -27.37 11.61 -7.58
N SER A 254 -26.65 11.99 -8.64
CA SER A 254 -25.18 11.92 -8.68
C SER A 254 -24.56 12.90 -7.68
N CYS A 255 -25.02 14.15 -7.66
CA CYS A 255 -24.58 15.15 -6.68
C CYS A 255 -24.88 14.72 -5.24
N CYS A 256 -26.06 14.13 -4.98
CA CYS A 256 -26.42 13.61 -3.66
C CYS A 256 -25.48 12.48 -3.20
N ARG A 257 -25.09 11.57 -4.11
CA ARG A 257 -24.11 10.51 -3.78
C ARG A 257 -22.74 11.09 -3.44
N VAL A 258 -22.27 12.06 -4.21
CA VAL A 258 -20.99 12.74 -3.94
C VAL A 258 -21.05 13.48 -2.60
N ALA A 259 -22.14 14.20 -2.33
CA ALA A 259 -22.34 14.89 -1.06
C ALA A 259 -22.36 13.91 0.13
N LEU A 260 -23.02 12.76 -0.01
CA LEU A 260 -23.06 11.74 1.03
C LEU A 260 -21.69 11.09 1.28
N ILE A 261 -20.93 10.81 0.23
CA ILE A 261 -19.54 10.36 0.35
C ILE A 261 -18.70 11.42 1.06
N GLY A 262 -18.81 12.69 0.64
CA GLY A 262 -18.10 13.81 1.25
C GLY A 262 -18.44 13.97 2.73
N PHE A 263 -19.71 13.85 3.10
CA PHE A 263 -20.15 13.86 4.50
C PHE A 263 -19.50 12.75 5.31
N VAL A 264 -19.50 11.50 4.82
CA VAL A 264 -18.85 10.36 5.50
C VAL A 264 -17.36 10.60 5.68
N VAL A 265 -16.68 11.17 4.68
CA VAL A 265 -15.26 11.50 4.77
C VAL A 265 -15.00 12.54 5.86
N VAL A 266 -15.73 13.67 5.84
CA VAL A 266 -15.59 14.75 6.83
C VAL A 266 -15.92 14.26 8.24
N ALA A 267 -17.02 13.53 8.41
CA ALA A 267 -17.42 12.96 9.69
C ALA A 267 -16.37 11.99 10.24
N SER A 268 -15.82 11.12 9.39
CA SER A 268 -14.79 10.15 9.79
C SER A 268 -13.51 10.85 10.23
N PHE A 269 -13.07 11.90 9.52
CA PHE A 269 -11.93 12.73 9.93
C PHE A 269 -12.22 13.43 11.26
N ALA A 270 -13.39 14.06 11.40
CA ALA A 270 -13.77 14.74 12.63
C ALA A 270 -13.71 13.79 13.83
N ILE A 271 -14.28 12.58 13.70
CA ILE A 271 -14.24 11.55 14.76
C ILE A 271 -12.80 11.14 15.10
N CYS A 272 -11.96 10.88 14.09
CA CYS A 272 -10.57 10.48 14.33
C CYS A 272 -9.75 11.56 15.02
N PHE A 273 -10.06 12.84 14.79
CA PHE A 273 -9.36 13.97 15.37
C PHE A 273 -9.94 14.44 16.70
N LEU A 274 -10.92 13.74 17.30
CA LEU A 274 -11.43 14.07 18.64
C LEU A 274 -10.43 13.65 19.72
N PRO A 275 -10.01 14.52 20.65
CA PRO A 275 -10.55 15.85 20.93
C PRO A 275 -9.78 17.01 20.28
N PHE A 276 -8.67 16.76 19.58
CA PHE A 276 -7.79 17.77 18.98
C PHE A 276 -8.51 18.81 18.11
N ILE A 277 -9.60 18.43 17.44
CA ILE A 277 -10.38 19.33 16.56
C ILE A 277 -11.04 20.52 17.30
N PHE A 278 -11.23 20.43 18.62
CA PHE A 278 -11.89 21.50 19.38
C PHE A 278 -10.97 22.66 19.77
N ASP A 279 -9.65 22.48 19.64
CA ASP A 279 -8.68 23.52 19.94
C ASP A 279 -7.71 23.70 18.76
N TRP A 280 -7.61 24.93 18.25
CA TRP A 280 -6.81 25.21 17.06
C TRP A 280 -5.31 24.97 17.29
N THR A 281 -4.80 25.23 18.50
CA THR A 281 -3.38 25.01 18.80
C THR A 281 -3.04 23.52 18.81
N GLN A 282 -3.90 22.69 19.39
CA GLN A 282 -3.81 21.24 19.33
C GLN A 282 -3.90 20.71 17.89
N PHE A 283 -4.93 21.12 17.15
CA PHE A 283 -5.14 20.68 15.77
C PHE A 283 -3.97 21.05 14.84
N SER A 284 -3.52 22.31 14.90
CA SER A 284 -2.41 22.79 14.07
C SER A 284 -1.08 22.13 14.43
N GLN A 285 -0.84 21.84 15.71
CA GLN A 285 0.36 21.12 16.14
C GLN A 285 0.39 19.68 15.61
N VAL A 286 -0.73 18.96 15.67
CA VAL A 286 -0.84 17.60 15.09
C VAL A 286 -0.49 17.63 13.60
N LEU A 287 -1.06 18.58 12.84
CA LEU A 287 -0.77 18.72 11.41
C LEU A 287 0.71 19.06 11.14
N HIS A 288 1.30 19.94 11.94
CA HIS A 288 2.71 20.32 11.79
C HIS A 288 3.66 19.13 12.05
N ARG A 289 3.33 18.27 13.02
CA ARG A 289 4.08 17.02 13.29
C ARG A 289 3.92 15.99 12.16
N MET A 290 2.73 15.87 11.59
CA MET A 290 2.46 14.93 10.49
C MET A 290 3.17 15.29 9.19
N PHE A 291 3.38 16.58 8.90
CA PHE A 291 3.96 17.08 7.65
C PHE A 291 5.16 18.04 7.90
N PRO A 292 6.30 17.53 8.38
CA PRO A 292 7.44 18.36 8.76
C PRO A 292 8.27 18.80 7.53
N LEU A 293 7.90 19.93 6.91
CA LEU A 293 8.61 20.50 5.75
C LEU A 293 10.11 20.81 6.01
N ALA A 294 10.52 20.90 7.28
CA ALA A 294 11.89 21.17 7.67
C ALA A 294 12.88 20.01 7.39
N ARG A 295 12.38 18.77 7.18
CA ARG A 295 13.22 17.56 7.02
C ARG A 295 13.93 17.44 5.65
N GLY A 296 13.69 18.37 4.74
CA GLY A 296 14.34 18.40 3.43
C GLY A 296 13.83 17.33 2.45
N LEU A 297 14.44 17.26 1.26
CA LEU A 297 13.91 16.52 0.11
C LEU A 297 13.97 14.98 0.26
N PHE A 298 15.06 14.48 0.85
CA PHE A 298 15.28 13.09 1.23
C PHE A 298 16.38 13.04 2.30
N GLU A 299 16.20 12.22 3.33
CA GLU A 299 17.17 12.03 4.42
C GLU A 299 18.21 10.95 4.06
N ASP A 300 17.72 9.81 3.57
CA ASP A 300 18.53 8.64 3.20
C ASP A 300 18.60 8.40 1.67
N LYS A 301 19.39 7.39 1.28
CA LYS A 301 19.52 6.98 -0.13
C LYS A 301 18.27 6.20 -0.56
N VAL A 302 17.32 6.92 -1.14
CA VAL A 302 16.05 6.36 -1.60
C VAL A 302 16.04 6.22 -3.13
N ALA A 303 15.37 5.19 -3.63
CA ALA A 303 15.19 4.93 -5.06
C ALA A 303 14.18 5.88 -5.74
N ASN A 304 14.26 7.19 -5.45
CA ASN A 304 13.39 8.22 -6.03
C ASN A 304 14.16 9.11 -7.03
N ALA A 305 13.43 9.88 -7.83
CA ALA A 305 14.03 10.72 -8.87
C ALA A 305 14.98 11.77 -8.29
N TRP A 306 14.61 12.34 -7.13
CA TRP A 306 15.37 13.40 -6.47
C TRP A 306 16.74 12.93 -5.98
N CYS A 307 16.81 11.77 -5.31
CA CYS A 307 18.05 11.22 -4.76
C CYS A 307 19.04 10.89 -5.87
N ILE A 308 18.57 10.29 -6.97
CA ILE A 308 19.43 9.96 -8.10
C ILE A 308 19.89 11.20 -8.85
N ALA A 309 18.99 12.15 -9.10
CA ALA A 309 19.33 13.37 -9.83
C ALA A 309 20.20 14.35 -9.01
N ASP A 310 20.09 14.38 -7.67
CA ASP A 310 20.94 15.20 -6.78
C ASP A 310 22.43 14.81 -6.86
N VAL A 311 22.76 13.60 -7.31
CA VAL A 311 24.15 13.16 -7.55
C VAL A 311 24.83 14.08 -8.56
N VAL A 312 24.11 14.51 -9.60
CA VAL A 312 24.62 15.36 -10.68
C VAL A 312 24.22 16.82 -10.48
N LEU A 313 22.94 17.07 -10.18
CA LEU A 313 22.35 18.41 -10.19
C LEU A 313 22.48 19.17 -8.86
N LYS A 314 22.83 18.47 -7.77
CA LYS A 314 23.07 19.07 -6.43
C LYS A 314 21.94 20.00 -5.97
N PHE A 315 20.69 19.58 -6.16
CA PHE A 315 19.49 20.33 -5.82
C PHE A 315 19.51 20.90 -4.40
N ARG A 316 19.94 20.10 -3.41
CA ARG A 316 19.98 20.53 -1.99
C ARG A 316 20.95 21.68 -1.70
N ARG A 317 21.93 21.91 -2.59
CA ARG A 317 22.87 23.04 -2.47
C ARG A 317 22.38 24.29 -3.19
N ASN A 318 21.57 24.09 -4.22
CA ASN A 318 21.23 25.13 -5.19
C ASN A 318 19.84 25.74 -4.95
N PHE A 319 18.96 25.05 -4.22
CA PHE A 319 17.58 25.48 -3.99
C PHE A 319 17.16 25.32 -2.53
N ASP A 320 16.27 26.20 -2.08
CA ASP A 320 15.64 26.12 -0.78
C ASP A 320 14.55 25.03 -0.72
N ASN A 321 14.23 24.58 0.49
CA ASN A 321 13.24 23.51 0.70
C ASN A 321 11.84 23.87 0.19
N THR A 322 11.43 25.14 0.21
CA THR A 322 10.12 25.55 -0.28
C THR A 322 10.04 25.44 -1.79
N THR A 323 11.07 25.87 -2.52
CA THR A 323 11.15 25.69 -3.97
C THR A 323 11.16 24.20 -4.34
N LEU A 324 11.97 23.39 -3.65
CA LEU A 324 12.03 21.95 -3.89
C LEU A 324 10.67 21.28 -3.64
N ALA A 325 9.97 21.63 -2.56
CA ALA A 325 8.64 21.10 -2.26
C ALA A 325 7.62 21.46 -3.36
N ARG A 326 7.66 22.68 -3.90
CA ARG A 326 6.80 23.10 -5.01
C ARG A 326 7.11 22.33 -6.30
N CYS A 327 8.39 22.17 -6.64
CA CYS A 327 8.81 21.40 -7.80
C CYS A 327 8.38 19.93 -7.69
N SER A 328 8.55 19.33 -6.50
CA SER A 328 8.09 17.97 -6.21
C SER A 328 6.59 17.81 -6.30
N LEU A 329 5.82 18.78 -5.81
CA LEU A 329 4.36 18.79 -5.95
C LEU A 329 3.95 18.78 -7.43
N VAL A 330 4.52 19.68 -8.24
CA VAL A 330 4.23 19.75 -9.68
C VAL A 330 4.59 18.44 -10.37
N ALA A 331 5.80 17.92 -10.16
CA ALA A 331 6.24 16.66 -10.76
C ALA A 331 5.33 15.48 -10.39
N THR A 332 4.96 15.38 -9.11
CA THR A 332 4.08 14.32 -8.61
C THR A 332 2.69 14.39 -9.24
N VAL A 333 2.08 15.59 -9.25
CA VAL A 333 0.75 15.82 -9.85
C VAL A 333 0.78 15.51 -11.33
N THR A 334 1.77 16.00 -12.08
CA THR A 334 1.91 15.71 -13.52
C THR A 334 2.02 14.21 -13.79
N ALA A 335 2.72 13.46 -12.93
CA ALA A 335 2.90 12.03 -13.09
C ALA A 335 1.61 11.21 -12.83
N PHE A 336 0.86 11.47 -11.75
CA PHE A 336 -0.34 10.67 -11.44
C PHE A 336 -1.62 11.15 -12.14
N LEU A 337 -1.75 12.45 -12.45
CA LEU A 337 -3.02 13.04 -12.87
C LEU A 337 -3.62 12.40 -14.13
N PRO A 338 -2.87 12.07 -15.20
CA PRO A 338 -3.43 11.42 -16.39
C PRO A 338 -4.13 10.10 -16.06
N SER A 339 -3.53 9.30 -15.17
CA SER A 339 -4.07 8.02 -14.71
C SER A 339 -5.37 8.21 -13.91
N CYS A 340 -5.40 9.19 -12.99
CA CYS A 340 -6.59 9.50 -12.19
C CYS A 340 -7.74 10.02 -13.05
N VAL A 341 -7.46 10.94 -13.98
CA VAL A 341 -8.46 11.48 -14.92
C VAL A 341 -9.03 10.37 -15.80
N HIS A 342 -8.19 9.49 -16.33
CA HIS A 342 -8.64 8.33 -17.11
C HIS A 342 -9.58 7.42 -16.30
N THR A 343 -9.27 7.15 -15.03
CA THR A 343 -10.15 6.38 -14.13
C THR A 343 -11.44 7.12 -13.80
N CYS A 344 -11.43 8.45 -13.70
CA CYS A 344 -12.66 9.23 -13.51
C CYS A 344 -13.65 9.05 -14.68
N PHE A 345 -13.16 9.07 -15.91
CA PHE A 345 -13.99 8.90 -17.10
C PHE A 345 -14.29 7.42 -17.41
N ARG A 346 -13.50 6.48 -16.88
CA ARG A 346 -13.67 5.03 -17.05
C ARG A 346 -13.38 4.29 -15.73
N PRO A 347 -14.24 4.40 -14.71
CA PRO A 347 -14.11 3.80 -13.38
C PRO A 347 -14.39 2.29 -13.41
N THR A 348 -13.58 1.57 -14.18
CA THR A 348 -13.57 0.10 -14.20
C THR A 348 -12.67 -0.42 -13.09
N GLN A 349 -12.91 -1.64 -12.63
CA GLN A 349 -12.06 -2.26 -11.60
C GLN A 349 -10.60 -2.40 -12.05
N ARG A 350 -10.37 -2.63 -13.35
CA ARG A 350 -9.03 -2.65 -13.95
C ARG A 350 -8.35 -1.28 -13.82
N ASN A 351 -9.03 -0.22 -14.27
CA ASN A 351 -8.46 1.13 -14.26
C ASN A 351 -8.28 1.66 -12.83
N PHE A 352 -9.18 1.30 -11.91
CA PHE A 352 -9.03 1.62 -10.49
C PHE A 352 -7.75 0.99 -9.91
N SER A 353 -7.53 -0.31 -10.11
CA SER A 353 -6.32 -0.99 -9.62
C SER A 353 -5.04 -0.46 -10.28
N LEU A 354 -5.04 -0.22 -11.59
CA LEU A 354 -3.89 0.37 -12.29
C LEU A 354 -3.61 1.82 -11.86
N ALA A 355 -4.65 2.61 -11.59
CA ALA A 355 -4.49 3.96 -11.08
C ALA A 355 -3.90 3.97 -9.67
N LEU A 356 -4.27 3.01 -8.81
CA LEU A 356 -3.61 2.85 -7.51
C LEU A 356 -2.10 2.60 -7.67
N VAL A 357 -1.70 1.76 -8.63
CA VAL A 357 -0.27 1.52 -8.94
C VAL A 357 0.41 2.80 -9.43
N ASN A 358 -0.14 3.44 -10.46
CA ASN A 358 0.46 4.62 -11.08
C ASN A 358 0.56 5.80 -10.11
N CYS A 359 -0.49 6.03 -9.32
CA CYS A 359 -0.51 7.11 -8.34
C CYS A 359 0.50 6.86 -7.22
N SER A 360 0.48 5.67 -6.58
CA SER A 360 1.42 5.37 -5.50
C SER A 360 2.89 5.37 -5.94
N LEU A 361 3.21 4.88 -7.15
CA LEU A 361 4.55 4.98 -7.72
C LEU A 361 4.95 6.43 -8.06
N SER A 362 4.02 7.24 -8.57
CA SER A 362 4.28 8.65 -8.84
C SER A 362 4.63 9.41 -7.57
N PHE A 363 3.89 9.18 -6.48
CA PHE A 363 4.24 9.73 -5.17
C PHE A 363 5.60 9.23 -4.69
N PHE A 364 5.88 7.93 -4.77
CA PHE A 364 7.18 7.38 -4.35
C PHE A 364 8.36 7.99 -5.14
N LEU A 365 8.22 8.16 -6.45
CA LEU A 365 9.30 8.64 -7.32
C LEU A 365 9.50 10.16 -7.24
N PHE A 366 8.44 10.94 -7.07
CA PHE A 366 8.46 12.38 -7.27
C PHE A 366 8.00 13.23 -6.08
N SER A 367 7.46 12.64 -5.01
CA SER A 367 7.02 13.42 -3.84
C SER A 367 8.20 14.08 -3.12
N PHE A 368 7.90 15.18 -2.45
CA PHE A 368 8.77 15.74 -1.43
C PHE A 368 8.79 14.78 -0.26
N GLN A 369 9.98 14.49 0.28
CA GLN A 369 10.18 13.64 1.45
C GLN A 369 9.62 12.21 1.30
N VAL A 370 10.45 11.32 0.76
CA VAL A 370 10.15 9.90 0.62
C VAL A 370 11.19 9.11 1.41
N HIS A 371 10.75 8.08 2.13
CA HIS A 371 11.60 7.12 2.81
C HIS A 371 11.65 5.80 2.02
N GLU A 372 12.71 5.00 2.15
CA GLU A 372 12.77 3.70 1.46
C GLU A 372 11.57 2.81 1.77
N LYS A 373 11.06 2.85 3.02
CA LYS A 373 9.90 2.09 3.51
C LYS A 373 8.58 2.48 2.81
N SER A 374 8.49 3.66 2.20
CA SER A 374 7.25 4.08 1.50
C SER A 374 6.96 3.26 0.25
N ILE A 375 7.92 2.46 -0.25
CA ILE A 375 7.70 1.56 -1.39
C ILE A 375 6.59 0.53 -1.13
N LEU A 376 6.28 0.23 0.14
CA LEU A 376 5.17 -0.63 0.55
C LEU A 376 3.83 -0.16 -0.03
N LEU A 377 3.65 1.16 -0.19
CA LEU A 377 2.42 1.74 -0.74
C LEU A 377 2.24 1.43 -2.23
N ALA A 378 3.34 1.26 -2.97
CA ALA A 378 3.28 0.80 -4.36
C ALA A 378 3.21 -0.74 -4.44
N ALA A 379 3.85 -1.43 -3.51
CA ALA A 379 3.86 -2.90 -3.46
C ALA A 379 2.45 -3.48 -3.26
N LEU A 380 1.58 -2.81 -2.49
CA LEU A 380 0.20 -3.26 -2.27
C LEU A 380 -0.60 -3.36 -3.57
N PRO A 381 -0.87 -2.26 -4.32
CA PRO A 381 -1.65 -2.33 -5.54
C PRO A 381 -0.96 -3.15 -6.64
N ILE A 382 0.37 -3.25 -6.68
CA ILE A 382 1.08 -4.11 -7.63
C ILE A 382 0.80 -5.59 -7.36
N ALA A 383 0.78 -6.01 -6.09
CA ALA A 383 0.37 -7.38 -5.72
C ALA A 383 -1.09 -7.66 -6.14
N LEU A 384 -1.98 -6.67 -6.05
CA LEU A 384 -3.39 -6.79 -6.46
C LEU A 384 -3.54 -7.09 -7.97
N VAL A 385 -2.61 -6.62 -8.81
CA VAL A 385 -2.62 -6.79 -10.27
C VAL A 385 -1.64 -7.85 -10.77
N ALA A 386 -0.93 -8.55 -9.89
CA ALA A 386 0.09 -9.55 -10.24
C ALA A 386 -0.43 -10.65 -11.18
N HIS A 387 -1.69 -11.03 -11.02
CA HIS A 387 -2.35 -12.03 -11.86
C HIS A 387 -2.56 -11.61 -13.34
N ARG A 388 -2.52 -10.30 -13.64
CA ARG A 388 -2.61 -9.71 -15.00
C ARG A 388 -1.24 -9.31 -15.54
N PHE A 389 -0.35 -8.86 -14.67
CA PHE A 389 0.99 -8.38 -15.01
C PHE A 389 2.10 -9.15 -14.28
N PRO A 390 2.19 -10.47 -14.47
CA PRO A 390 3.00 -11.32 -13.60
C PRO A 390 4.51 -11.07 -13.71
N ALA A 391 5.02 -10.73 -14.89
CA ALA A 391 6.45 -10.46 -15.07
C ALA A 391 6.86 -9.19 -14.32
N VAL A 392 6.19 -8.06 -14.62
CA VAL A 392 6.48 -6.76 -13.99
C VAL A 392 6.21 -6.79 -12.49
N ALA A 393 5.13 -7.43 -12.04
CA ALA A 393 4.83 -7.53 -10.61
C ALA A 393 5.87 -8.37 -9.84
N THR A 394 6.40 -9.44 -10.43
CA THR A 394 7.45 -10.25 -9.80
C THR A 394 8.78 -9.49 -9.75
N ALA A 395 9.18 -8.87 -10.86
CA ALA A 395 10.39 -8.03 -10.91
C ALA A 395 10.28 -6.86 -9.92
N PHE A 396 9.12 -6.22 -9.83
CA PHE A 396 8.88 -5.14 -8.88
C PHE A 396 8.97 -5.62 -7.44
N MET A 397 8.30 -6.72 -7.08
CA MET A 397 8.35 -7.29 -5.72
C MET A 397 9.79 -7.59 -5.30
N ALA A 398 10.58 -8.24 -6.18
CA ALA A 398 11.97 -8.53 -5.89
C ALA A 398 12.80 -7.25 -5.76
N THR A 399 12.65 -6.30 -6.68
CA THR A 399 13.40 -5.04 -6.68
C THR A 399 13.06 -4.17 -5.47
N ALA A 400 11.78 -4.04 -5.11
CA ALA A 400 11.33 -3.36 -3.90
C ALA A 400 11.95 -3.96 -2.64
N THR A 401 12.04 -5.28 -2.58
CA THR A 401 12.71 -5.99 -1.48
C THR A 401 14.20 -5.66 -1.46
N ILE A 402 14.88 -5.81 -2.59
CA ILE A 402 16.31 -5.52 -2.75
C ILE A 402 16.65 -4.09 -2.34
N THR A 403 15.81 -3.10 -2.67
CA THR A 403 16.05 -1.70 -2.27
C THR A 403 15.96 -1.46 -0.76
N LEU A 404 15.30 -2.35 -0.01
CA LEU A 404 15.25 -2.30 1.45
C LEU A 404 16.45 -3.00 2.11
N PHE A 405 17.32 -3.67 1.33
CA PHE A 405 18.43 -4.44 1.89
C PHE A 405 19.40 -3.61 2.74
N PRO A 406 19.86 -2.41 2.34
CA PRO A 406 20.78 -1.62 3.17
C PRO A 406 20.22 -1.32 4.56
N LEU A 407 18.91 -1.07 4.66
CA LEU A 407 18.20 -0.86 5.93
C LEU A 407 18.17 -2.16 6.76
N LEU A 408 17.68 -3.24 6.16
CA LEU A 408 17.54 -4.53 6.84
C LEU A 408 18.87 -5.14 7.26
N HIS A 409 19.94 -4.88 6.51
CA HIS A 409 21.29 -5.32 6.86
C HIS A 409 21.78 -4.64 8.15
N LYS A 410 21.54 -3.32 8.28
CA LYS A 410 21.88 -2.57 9.51
C LYS A 410 21.16 -3.11 10.74
N ASP A 411 19.94 -3.62 10.56
CA ASP A 411 19.14 -4.21 11.64
C ASP A 411 19.49 -5.68 11.95
N GLY A 412 20.51 -6.25 11.30
CA GLY A 412 20.89 -7.66 11.45
C GLY A 412 19.91 -8.65 10.80
N GLN A 413 19.09 -8.21 9.84
CA GLN A 413 18.00 -8.99 9.23
C GLN A 413 18.36 -9.59 7.85
N SER A 414 19.64 -9.86 7.61
CA SER A 414 20.11 -10.36 6.31
C SER A 414 19.58 -11.78 5.99
N LEU A 415 19.51 -12.66 6.98
CA LEU A 415 18.99 -14.02 6.81
C LEU A 415 17.49 -14.02 6.47
N GLN A 416 16.73 -13.20 7.20
CA GLN A 416 15.30 -13.00 7.02
C GLN A 416 15.03 -12.43 5.63
N PHE A 417 15.83 -11.46 5.19
CA PHE A 417 15.76 -10.89 3.85
C PHE A 417 15.89 -11.96 2.76
N VAL A 418 16.97 -12.77 2.78
CA VAL A 418 17.19 -13.81 1.76
C VAL A 418 16.07 -14.85 1.79
N SER A 419 15.65 -15.26 2.98
CA SER A 419 14.60 -16.27 3.18
C SER A 419 13.25 -15.78 2.62
N CYS A 420 12.83 -14.56 2.99
CA CYS A 420 11.57 -13.99 2.53
C CYS A 420 11.58 -13.73 1.02
N LEU A 421 12.69 -13.24 0.45
CA LEU A 421 12.82 -13.05 -0.99
C LEU A 421 12.72 -14.39 -1.75
N GLY A 422 13.41 -15.43 -1.28
CA GLY A 422 13.35 -16.77 -1.86
C GLY A 422 11.96 -17.40 -1.81
N VAL A 423 11.27 -17.29 -0.67
CA VAL A 423 9.88 -17.74 -0.51
C VAL A 423 8.96 -17.00 -1.48
N ALA A 424 9.07 -15.67 -1.56
CA ALA A 424 8.23 -14.85 -2.43
C ALA A 424 8.44 -15.16 -3.92
N LEU A 425 9.71 -15.33 -4.35
CA LEU A 425 10.03 -15.72 -5.73
C LEU A 425 9.48 -17.12 -6.07
N SER A 426 9.59 -18.07 -5.13
CA SER A 426 9.04 -19.42 -5.32
C SER A 426 7.52 -19.40 -5.47
N ILE A 427 6.84 -18.62 -4.64
CA ILE A 427 5.39 -18.44 -4.72
C ILE A 427 4.98 -17.79 -6.05
N HIS A 428 5.67 -16.74 -6.47
CA HIS A 428 5.40 -16.08 -7.75
C HIS A 428 5.66 -17.02 -8.94
N ALA A 429 6.72 -17.85 -8.86
CA ALA A 429 7.02 -18.84 -9.88
C ALA A 429 5.87 -19.86 -10.02
N LEU A 430 5.45 -20.46 -8.92
CA LEU A 430 4.34 -21.42 -8.89
C LEU A 430 3.02 -20.77 -9.34
N ALA A 431 2.73 -19.56 -8.87
CA ALA A 431 1.47 -18.87 -9.13
C ALA A 431 1.35 -18.34 -10.57
N PHE A 432 2.47 -17.92 -11.18
CA PHE A 432 2.39 -17.07 -12.38
C PHE A 432 3.33 -17.45 -13.54
N PHE A 433 4.44 -18.15 -13.32
CA PHE A 433 5.44 -18.34 -14.40
C PHE A 433 4.95 -19.22 -15.54
N HIS A 434 3.98 -20.12 -15.28
CA HIS A 434 3.31 -20.91 -16.31
C HIS A 434 2.62 -20.06 -17.40
N ARG A 435 2.47 -18.75 -17.21
CA ARG A 435 1.87 -17.80 -18.15
C ARG A 435 2.88 -16.93 -18.88
N LEU A 436 4.15 -17.02 -18.51
CA LEU A 436 5.22 -16.18 -19.03
C LEU A 436 5.99 -16.93 -20.11
N SER A 437 6.43 -16.18 -21.12
CA SER A 437 7.41 -16.70 -22.08
C SER A 437 8.77 -16.86 -21.39
N ALA A 438 9.61 -17.75 -21.92
CA ALA A 438 10.97 -17.95 -21.42
C ALA A 438 11.78 -16.64 -21.36
N ILE A 439 11.60 -15.74 -22.34
CA ILE A 439 12.27 -14.43 -22.38
C ILE A 439 11.84 -13.55 -21.19
N LYS A 440 10.54 -13.49 -20.87
CA LYS A 440 10.04 -12.72 -19.72
C LYS A 440 10.56 -13.29 -18.40
N ILE A 441 10.60 -14.62 -18.28
CA ILE A 441 11.17 -15.29 -17.10
C ILE A 441 12.66 -14.96 -16.97
N ALA A 442 13.42 -15.10 -18.06
CA ALA A 442 14.85 -14.79 -18.08
C ALA A 442 15.11 -13.33 -17.69
N ALA A 443 14.33 -12.37 -18.21
CA ALA A 443 14.45 -10.96 -17.85
C ALA A 443 14.23 -10.71 -16.35
N VAL A 444 13.21 -11.33 -15.76
CA VAL A 444 12.95 -11.25 -14.31
C VAL A 444 14.12 -11.83 -13.52
N LEU A 445 14.61 -13.02 -13.89
CA LEU A 445 15.72 -13.68 -13.18
C LEU A 445 17.03 -12.89 -13.29
N VAL A 446 17.35 -12.32 -14.46
CA VAL A 446 18.53 -11.47 -14.64
C VAL A 446 18.45 -10.24 -13.74
N SER A 447 17.30 -9.56 -13.70
CA SER A 447 17.05 -8.43 -12.79
C SER A 447 17.32 -8.81 -11.33
N VAL A 448 16.75 -9.94 -10.86
CA VAL A 448 16.96 -10.47 -9.51
C VAL A 448 18.43 -10.77 -9.23
N VAL A 449 19.13 -11.43 -10.16
CA VAL A 449 20.55 -11.79 -10.00
C VAL A 449 21.43 -10.54 -9.91
N VAL A 450 21.18 -9.53 -10.75
CA VAL A 450 21.90 -8.25 -10.70
C VAL A 450 21.68 -7.56 -9.34
N GLY A 451 20.43 -7.46 -8.89
CA GLY A 451 20.12 -6.86 -7.60
C GLY A 451 20.71 -7.62 -6.41
N ALA A 452 20.67 -8.96 -6.44
CA ALA A 452 21.32 -9.81 -5.43
C ALA A 452 22.84 -9.63 -5.44
N GLY A 453 23.45 -9.52 -6.62
CA GLY A 453 24.86 -9.19 -6.78
C GLY A 453 25.23 -7.86 -6.12
N LEU A 454 24.41 -6.81 -6.30
CA LEU A 454 24.60 -5.53 -5.63
C LEU A 454 24.53 -5.65 -4.10
N CYS A 455 23.61 -6.47 -3.57
CA CYS A 455 23.56 -6.76 -2.12
C CYS A 455 24.83 -7.46 -1.63
N VAL A 456 25.37 -8.42 -2.39
CA VAL A 456 26.63 -9.09 -2.04
C VAL A 456 27.80 -8.10 -2.06
N VAL A 457 27.90 -7.25 -3.09
CA VAL A 457 28.93 -6.20 -3.16
C VAL A 457 28.82 -5.25 -1.96
N TYR A 458 27.60 -4.83 -1.60
CA TYR A 458 27.35 -3.96 -0.45
C TYR A 458 27.92 -4.54 0.86
N VAL A 459 27.84 -5.86 1.06
CA VAL A 459 28.35 -6.53 2.27
C VAL A 459 29.85 -6.81 2.21
N VAL A 460 30.35 -7.28 1.07
CA VAL A 460 31.70 -7.86 0.97
C VAL A 460 32.75 -6.82 0.57
N VAL A 461 32.37 -5.83 -0.24
CA VAL A 461 33.32 -4.86 -0.80
C VAL A 461 33.24 -3.55 -0.02
N PRO A 462 34.30 -3.12 0.69
CA PRO A 462 34.27 -1.85 1.39
C PRO A 462 34.12 -0.70 0.37
N PRO A 463 33.28 0.31 0.65
CA PRO A 463 33.15 1.45 -0.24
C PRO A 463 34.46 2.25 -0.29
N PRO A 464 34.83 2.85 -1.44
CA PRO A 464 35.98 3.73 -1.51
C PRO A 464 35.87 4.89 -0.51
N ALA A 465 36.96 5.26 0.16
CA ALA A 465 36.95 6.28 1.22
C ALA A 465 36.38 7.65 0.76
N ARG A 466 36.51 7.97 -0.54
CA ARG A 466 35.95 9.20 -1.13
C ARG A 466 34.43 9.14 -1.37
N LEU A 467 33.84 7.95 -1.38
CA LEU A 467 32.43 7.69 -1.71
C LEU A 467 31.83 6.64 -0.74
N PRO A 468 31.66 6.98 0.56
CA PRO A 468 31.22 6.02 1.58
C PRO A 468 29.84 5.41 1.30
N ASP A 469 28.95 6.14 0.63
CA ASP A 469 27.58 5.69 0.34
C ASP A 469 27.42 5.03 -1.05
N LEU A 470 28.53 4.71 -1.75
CA LEU A 470 28.49 4.28 -3.15
C LEU A 470 27.55 3.10 -3.39
N TRP A 471 27.63 2.08 -2.56
CA TRP A 471 26.85 0.85 -2.73
C TRP A 471 25.37 1.05 -2.39
N SER A 472 25.06 1.82 -1.34
CA SER A 472 23.68 2.23 -1.02
C SER A 472 23.05 2.99 -2.20
N LEU A 473 23.81 3.90 -2.79
CA LEU A 473 23.37 4.67 -3.95
C LEU A 473 23.22 3.81 -5.20
N ALA A 474 24.10 2.82 -5.42
CA ALA A 474 23.98 1.87 -6.53
C ALA A 474 22.70 1.03 -6.44
N ILE A 475 22.36 0.54 -5.25
CA ILE A 475 21.10 -0.17 -4.99
C ILE A 475 19.90 0.77 -5.21
N ALA A 476 19.97 2.01 -4.74
CA ALA A 476 18.92 3.01 -4.97
C ALA A 476 18.75 3.33 -6.47
N ALA A 477 19.84 3.45 -7.23
CA ALA A 477 19.80 3.69 -8.68
C ALA A 477 19.21 2.49 -9.44
N TYR A 478 19.60 1.27 -9.08
CA TYR A 478 19.00 0.04 -9.59
C TYR A 478 17.48 0.02 -9.35
N GLY A 479 17.05 0.35 -8.13
CA GLY A 479 15.65 0.47 -7.77
C GLY A 479 14.90 1.52 -8.60
N PHE A 480 15.46 2.73 -8.68
CA PHE A 480 14.86 3.85 -9.41
C PHE A 480 14.57 3.49 -10.87
N VAL A 481 15.52 2.85 -11.57
CA VAL A 481 15.32 2.42 -12.97
C VAL A 481 14.15 1.46 -13.08
N HIS A 482 14.06 0.43 -12.22
CA HIS A 482 12.96 -0.53 -12.25
C HIS A 482 11.61 0.11 -11.92
N PHE A 483 11.57 1.01 -10.93
CA PHE A 483 10.34 1.69 -10.53
C PHE A 483 9.86 2.68 -11.58
N ALA A 484 10.76 3.42 -12.22
CA ALA A 484 10.42 4.32 -13.33
C ALA A 484 9.90 3.53 -14.54
N LEU A 485 10.56 2.41 -14.91
CA LEU A 485 10.08 1.53 -15.98
C LEU A 485 8.72 0.91 -15.65
N ALA A 486 8.50 0.50 -14.39
CA ALA A 486 7.21 -0.01 -13.95
C ALA A 486 6.11 1.07 -14.04
N LEU A 487 6.38 2.31 -13.62
CA LEU A 487 5.43 3.42 -13.74
C LEU A 487 5.06 3.68 -15.22
N LEU A 488 6.06 3.73 -16.10
CA LEU A 488 5.83 3.90 -17.54
C LEU A 488 4.99 2.75 -18.12
N TYR A 489 5.35 1.52 -17.78
CA TYR A 489 4.65 0.33 -18.23
C TYR A 489 3.18 0.30 -17.77
N PHE A 490 2.90 0.53 -16.49
CA PHE A 490 1.54 0.51 -15.96
C PHE A 490 0.70 1.71 -16.43
N THR A 491 1.32 2.86 -16.65
CA THR A 491 0.66 4.02 -17.27
C THR A 491 0.26 3.70 -18.70
N ALA A 492 1.17 3.15 -19.50
CA ALA A 492 0.87 2.71 -20.86
C ALA A 492 -0.20 1.59 -20.87
N ALA A 493 -0.12 0.61 -19.98
CA ALA A 493 -1.11 -0.47 -19.87
C ALA A 493 -2.51 0.05 -19.53
N GLN A 494 -2.61 1.09 -18.69
CA GLN A 494 -3.88 1.70 -18.34
C GLN A 494 -4.48 2.50 -19.51
N LEU A 495 -3.67 3.34 -20.17
CA LEU A 495 -4.13 4.26 -21.22
C LEU A 495 -4.35 3.58 -22.57
N PHE A 496 -3.51 2.58 -22.92
CA PHE A 496 -3.53 1.92 -24.22
C PHE A 496 -4.05 0.46 -24.18
N GLY A 497 -4.36 -0.08 -23.01
CA GLY A 497 -5.03 -1.38 -22.87
C GLY A 497 -4.15 -2.63 -22.96
N HIS A 498 -2.83 -2.51 -22.83
CA HIS A 498 -1.90 -3.65 -22.89
C HIS A 498 -1.98 -4.55 -21.62
N GLU A 499 -1.92 -5.87 -21.78
CA GLU A 499 -1.79 -6.87 -20.68
C GLU A 499 -0.70 -7.90 -21.02
N ASP A 500 0.08 -8.34 -20.02
CA ASP A 500 1.24 -9.25 -20.23
C ASP A 500 0.87 -10.71 -20.47
N GLY A 501 -0.27 -11.14 -19.94
CA GLY A 501 -0.78 -12.50 -20.06
C GLY A 501 -1.58 -12.66 -21.34
N GLY A 502 -0.95 -13.20 -22.38
CA GLY A 502 -1.59 -13.48 -23.65
C GLY A 502 -2.81 -14.41 -23.50
N GLY A 503 -3.98 -13.84 -23.77
CA GLY A 503 -5.07 -14.51 -24.46
C GLY A 503 -5.43 -13.60 -25.63
N GLY A 504 -5.02 -13.97 -26.84
CA GLY A 504 -5.31 -13.22 -28.06
C GLY A 504 -6.81 -12.95 -28.16
N GLY A 505 -7.15 -11.66 -28.26
CA GLY A 505 -8.53 -11.19 -28.26
C GLY A 505 -8.56 -9.68 -28.17
N GLY A 506 -7.97 -9.02 -29.19
CA GLY A 506 -8.31 -7.64 -29.47
C GLY A 506 -9.82 -7.55 -29.68
N GLY A 507 -10.50 -6.95 -28.71
CA GLY A 507 -11.94 -6.87 -28.64
C GLY A 507 -12.33 -5.65 -27.83
N ASP A 508 -12.21 -4.51 -28.49
CA ASP A 508 -12.98 -3.28 -28.30
C ASP A 508 -14.01 -3.32 -27.15
N ASP A 509 -13.57 -3.02 -25.92
CA ASP A 509 -14.42 -2.87 -24.72
C ASP A 509 -15.19 -1.51 -24.76
N GLY A 510 -15.71 -1.16 -25.93
CA GLY A 510 -16.38 0.12 -26.23
C GLY A 510 -17.90 0.06 -26.34
N SER A 511 -18.57 -1.10 -26.23
CA SER A 511 -19.98 -1.18 -26.68
C SER A 511 -20.96 -2.03 -25.84
N VAL A 512 -20.70 -2.28 -24.56
CA VAL A 512 -21.64 -3.06 -23.72
C VAL A 512 -22.83 -2.22 -23.19
N GLY A 513 -22.79 -0.89 -23.31
CA GLY A 513 -23.92 -0.01 -22.94
C GLY A 513 -25.09 0.02 -23.93
N ALA A 514 -24.89 -0.41 -25.18
CA ALA A 514 -25.87 -0.17 -26.26
C ALA A 514 -26.65 -1.41 -26.73
N GLN A 515 -26.26 -2.63 -26.34
CA GLN A 515 -26.92 -3.85 -26.85
C GLN A 515 -28.11 -4.35 -26.01
N VAL A 516 -28.26 -3.91 -24.76
CA VAL A 516 -29.43 -4.27 -23.94
C VAL A 516 -30.71 -3.54 -24.42
N THR A 517 -30.58 -2.37 -25.06
CA THR A 517 -31.70 -1.58 -25.57
C THR A 517 -32.26 -2.08 -26.91
N LYS A 518 -31.48 -2.77 -27.75
CA LYS A 518 -31.99 -3.33 -29.02
C LYS A 518 -32.77 -4.64 -28.86
N LYS A 519 -32.49 -5.46 -27.85
CA LYS A 519 -33.21 -6.73 -27.64
C LYS A 519 -34.60 -6.57 -26.99
N GLN A 520 -34.87 -5.46 -26.30
CA GLN A 520 -36.21 -5.14 -25.79
C GLN A 520 -37.13 -4.47 -26.84
N LYS A 521 -36.60 -3.77 -27.85
CA LYS A 521 -37.42 -3.18 -28.93
C LYS A 521 -37.97 -4.21 -29.93
N LYS A 522 -37.38 -5.40 -30.04
CA LYS A 522 -37.83 -6.46 -30.97
C LYS A 522 -38.93 -7.38 -30.41
N LYS A 523 -39.23 -7.34 -29.11
CA LYS A 523 -40.30 -8.15 -28.48
C LYS A 523 -41.62 -7.39 -28.23
N GLY A 524 -41.65 -6.07 -28.39
CA GLY A 524 -42.86 -5.25 -28.20
C GLY A 524 -43.71 -5.01 -29.47
N GLY A 525 -43.29 -5.51 -30.64
CA GLY A 525 -43.93 -5.22 -31.93
C GLY A 525 -44.79 -6.35 -32.53
N LYS A 526 -45.14 -7.39 -31.76
CA LYS A 526 -45.85 -8.58 -32.29
C LYS A 526 -47.19 -8.90 -31.58
N HIS A 527 -47.83 -7.93 -30.94
CA HIS A 527 -49.12 -8.11 -30.25
C HIS A 527 -50.18 -7.06 -30.62
N ALA A 528 -50.10 -6.47 -31.82
CA ALA A 528 -51.15 -5.59 -32.34
C ALA A 528 -51.44 -5.93 -33.80
N LYS A 529 -52.24 -7.00 -34.00
CA LYS A 529 -53.09 -7.26 -35.18
C LYS A 529 -53.68 -8.66 -35.01
N ILE A 530 -54.91 -8.73 -34.50
CA ILE A 530 -55.99 -9.69 -34.79
C ILE A 530 -57.11 -9.33 -33.80
N LYS A 531 -58.09 -8.56 -34.28
CA LYS A 531 -59.52 -8.49 -33.88
C LYS A 531 -60.13 -7.23 -34.48
N ALA A 532 -60.56 -7.36 -35.72
CA ALA A 532 -61.58 -6.53 -36.36
C ALA A 532 -62.03 -7.26 -37.63
N GLN A 533 -63.00 -8.15 -37.46
CA GLN A 533 -64.07 -8.50 -38.40
C GLN A 533 -65.01 -9.49 -37.70
#